data_AF-A0A7I9YS76-F1
#
_entry.id   AF-A0A7I9YS76-F1
#
_cell.length_a   1.000
_cell.length_b   1.000
_cell.length_c   1.000
_cell.angle_alpha   90.00
_cell.angle_beta   90.00
_cell.angle_gamma   90.00
#
_symmetry.space_group_name_H-M   'P 1'
#
loop_
_entity.id
_entity.type
_entity.pdbx_description
1 polymer ?
#
loop_
_entity_poly.entity_id
_entity_poly.type
_entity_poly.pdbx_seq_one_letter_code
_entity_poly.pdbx_strand_id
1 'polypeptide(L)' 'MPAETTTPRLTEKFREALTYAAAKHHRQTRKGGDIPYIGHLLSVAGLVIEADGTETQAIAALLHDAAEDQGGKETLDEIQ' A
#
# COMPACT_ATOMS: atom_id res chain seq x y z
N MET A 1 8.81 23.20 -12.69
CA MET A 1 8.53 21.91 -13.35
C MET A 1 9.08 20.81 -12.45
N PRO A 2 8.44 19.64 -12.33
CA PRO A 2 9.02 18.51 -11.61
C PRO A 2 10.34 18.10 -12.27
N ALA A 3 11.28 17.62 -11.46
CA ALA A 3 12.56 17.09 -11.93
C ALA A 3 12.49 15.56 -11.95
N GLU A 4 13.20 14.94 -12.89
CA GLU A 4 13.34 13.48 -12.96
C GLU A 4 14.61 13.02 -12.22
N THR A 5 14.55 11.82 -11.65
CA THR A 5 15.69 11.18 -10.96
C THR A 5 16.27 10.09 -11.85
N THR A 6 17.60 9.92 -11.84
CA THR A 6 18.26 8.83 -12.59
C THR A 6 18.10 7.47 -11.91
N THR A 7 17.84 7.46 -10.60
CA THR A 7 17.53 6.26 -9.82
C THR A 7 16.12 6.40 -9.24
N PRO A 8 15.17 5.52 -9.62
CA PRO A 8 13.82 5.58 -9.09
C PRO A 8 13.79 5.37 -7.57
N ARG A 9 13.02 6.19 -6.85
CA ARG A 9 12.78 5.99 -5.41
C ARG A 9 11.75 4.91 -5.12
N LEU A 10 10.80 4.72 -6.02
CA LEU A 10 9.80 3.66 -5.97
C LEU A 10 10.05 2.75 -7.16
N THR A 11 10.37 1.49 -6.88
CA THR A 11 10.79 0.49 -7.85
C THR A 11 9.64 -0.45 -8.19
N GLU A 12 9.97 -1.54 -8.88
CA GLU A 12 9.03 -2.63 -9.13
C GLU A 12 8.37 -3.17 -7.85
N LYS A 13 9.12 -3.24 -6.74
CA LYS A 13 8.61 -3.76 -5.47
C LYS A 13 7.42 -2.95 -4.95
N PHE A 14 7.48 -1.63 -5.09
CA PHE A 14 6.36 -0.77 -4.74
C PHE A 14 5.14 -1.04 -5.62
N ARG A 15 5.35 -1.26 -6.93
CA ARG A 15 4.27 -1.60 -7.87
C ARG A 15 3.62 -2.95 -7.55
N GLU A 16 4.42 -3.95 -7.22
CA GLU A 16 3.95 -5.26 -6.78
C GLU A 16 3.11 -5.16 -5.51
N ALA A 17 3.60 -4.45 -4.49
CA ALA A 17 2.85 -4.21 -3.24
C ALA A 17 1.54 -3.48 -3.49
N LEU A 18 1.54 -2.46 -4.36
CA LEU A 18 0.33 -1.73 -4.74
C LEU A 18 -0.70 -2.65 -5.42
N THR A 19 -0.24 -3.47 -6.36
CA THR A 19 -1.10 -4.42 -7.09
C THR A 19 -1.67 -5.48 -6.15
N TYR A 20 -0.84 -5.99 -5.24
CA TYR A 20 -1.23 -6.94 -4.21
C TYR A 20 -2.31 -6.35 -3.31
N ALA A 21 -2.08 -5.16 -2.73
CA ALA A 21 -3.04 -4.47 -1.86
C ALA A 21 -4.36 -4.20 -2.60
N ALA A 22 -4.30 -3.71 -3.84
CA ALA A 22 -5.49 -3.46 -4.64
C ALA A 22 -6.29 -4.75 -4.90
N ALA A 23 -5.63 -5.85 -5.25
CA ALA A 23 -6.27 -7.14 -5.48
C ALA A 23 -6.89 -7.71 -4.19
N LYS A 24 -6.17 -7.61 -3.06
CA LYS A 24 -6.64 -8.15 -1.78
C LYS A 24 -7.87 -7.39 -1.28
N HIS A 25 -7.84 -6.06 -1.33
CA HIS A 25 -8.88 -5.19 -0.81
C HIS A 25 -9.97 -4.83 -1.84
N HIS A 26 -9.99 -5.43 -3.04
CA HIS A 26 -10.88 -5.03 -4.16
C HIS A 26 -12.39 -5.09 -3.84
N ARG A 27 -12.78 -5.91 -2.86
CA ARG A 27 -14.17 -6.06 -2.39
C ARG A 27 -14.43 -5.38 -1.04
N GLN A 28 -13.42 -4.79 -0.41
CA GLN A 28 -13.55 -4.19 0.91
C GLN A 28 -14.00 -2.73 0.80
N THR A 29 -14.94 -2.35 1.66
CA THR A 29 -15.35 -0.97 1.88
C THR A 29 -14.99 -0.50 3.29
N ARG A 30 -14.94 0.82 3.49
CA ARG A 30 -14.75 1.43 4.82
C ARG A 30 -15.95 1.17 5.71
N LYS A 31 -15.72 1.12 7.03
CA LYS A 31 -16.80 1.02 8.01
C LYS A 31 -17.76 2.21 7.87
N GLY A 32 -19.06 1.93 7.83
CA GLY A 32 -20.10 2.97 7.78
C GLY A 32 -20.43 3.53 6.39
N GLY A 33 -20.00 2.89 5.30
CA GLY A 33 -20.42 3.27 3.95
C GLY A 33 -19.82 2.40 2.84
N ASP A 34 -19.99 2.85 1.59
CA ASP A 34 -19.61 2.10 0.37
C ASP A 34 -18.29 2.59 -0.24
N ILE A 35 -17.50 3.37 0.50
CA ILE A 35 -16.22 3.90 0.03
C ILE A 35 -15.21 2.75 -0.04
N PRO A 36 -14.58 2.49 -1.20
CA PRO A 36 -13.58 1.43 -1.34
C PRO A 36 -12.40 1.59 -0.37
N TYR A 37 -11.99 0.50 0.28
CA TYR A 37 -10.96 0.53 1.34
C TYR A 37 -9.58 0.93 0.82
N ILE A 38 -9.24 0.59 -0.43
CA ILE A 38 -7.95 0.91 -1.05
C ILE A 38 -7.59 2.41 -0.99
N GLY A 39 -8.60 3.30 -0.96
CA GLY A 39 -8.37 4.74 -0.79
C GLY A 39 -7.65 5.09 0.53
N HIS A 40 -7.90 4.32 1.61
CA HIS A 40 -7.17 4.43 2.87
C HIS A 40 -5.68 4.14 2.69
N LEU A 41 -5.37 2.98 2.13
CA LEU A 41 -4.00 2.48 1.96
C LEU A 41 -3.19 3.43 1.08
N LEU A 42 -3.81 3.93 0.00
CA LEU A 42 -3.21 4.95 -0.87
C LEU A 42 -2.94 6.26 -0.14
N SER A 43 -3.87 6.70 0.71
CA SER A 43 -3.71 7.93 1.50
C SER A 43 -2.54 7.82 2.48
N VAL A 44 -2.44 6.70 3.21
CA VAL A 44 -1.35 6.46 4.18
C VAL A 44 -0.01 6.34 3.45
N ALA A 45 0.05 5.62 2.33
CA ALA A 45 1.27 5.52 1.53
C ALA A 45 1.72 6.88 0.97
N GLY A 46 0.78 7.71 0.53
CA GLY A 46 1.03 9.09 0.11
C GLY A 46 1.68 9.93 1.23
N LEU A 47 1.12 9.87 2.44
CA LEU A 47 1.68 10.57 3.61
C LEU A 47 3.12 10.14 3.93
N VAL A 48 3.43 8.85 3.82
CA VAL A 48 4.78 8.34 4.03
C VAL A 48 5.75 8.88 2.98
N ILE A 49 5.35 8.89 1.71
CA ILE A 49 6.17 9.41 0.60
C ILE A 49 6.42 10.92 0.78
N GLU A 50 5.39 11.69 1.14
CA GLU A 50 5.49 13.13 1.38
C GLU A 50 6.36 13.47 2.59
N ALA A 51 6.43 12.56 3.58
CA ALA A 51 7.31 12.67 4.74
C ALA A 51 8.76 12.19 4.47
N ASP A 52 9.15 12.06 3.20
CA ASP A 52 10.47 11.55 2.78
C ASP A 52 10.77 10.12 3.23
N GLY A 53 9.72 9.32 3.44
CA GLY A 53 9.82 7.92 3.78
C GLY A 53 10.57 7.09 2.74
N THR A 54 11.17 6.00 3.20
CA THR A 54 11.81 5.00 2.34
C THR A 54 10.78 4.21 1.54
N GLU A 55 11.22 3.57 0.45
CA GLU A 55 10.38 2.65 -0.32
C GLU A 55 9.77 1.56 0.58
N THR A 56 10.57 0.97 1.47
CA THR A 56 10.10 -0.05 2.42
C THR A 56 8.99 0.47 3.32
N GLN A 57 9.08 1.71 3.80
CA GLN A 57 8.02 2.31 4.61
C GLN A 57 6.75 2.56 3.79
N ALA A 58 6.88 2.98 2.53
CA ALA A 58 5.74 3.19 1.64
C ALA A 58 5.06 1.85 1.27
N ILE A 59 5.84 0.79 1.07
CA ILE A 59 5.34 -0.58 0.89
C ILE A 59 4.61 -1.06 2.15
N ALA A 60 5.21 -0.87 3.33
CA ALA A 60 4.58 -1.24 4.59
C ALA A 60 3.24 -0.51 4.79
N ALA A 61 3.16 0.77 4.41
CA ALA A 61 1.92 1.53 4.43
C ALA A 61 0.83 0.95 3.51
N LEU A 62 1.19 0.44 2.33
CA LEU A 62 0.23 -0.23 1.43
C LEU A 62 -0.29 -1.55 2.01
N LEU A 63 0.54 -2.26 2.78
CA LEU A 63 0.26 -3.63 3.22
C LEU A 63 -0.21 -3.74 4.67
N HIS A 64 -0.22 -2.64 5.44
CA HIS A 64 -0.39 -2.69 6.90
C HIS A 64 -1.65 -3.41 7.39
N ASP A 65 -2.76 -3.27 6.65
CA ASP A 65 -4.04 -3.90 7.00
C ASP A 65 -4.29 -5.23 6.26
N ALA A 66 -3.40 -5.65 5.35
CA ALA A 66 -3.65 -6.83 4.52
C ALA A 66 -3.80 -8.11 5.34
N ALA A 67 -2.93 -8.31 6.33
CA ALA A 67 -3.03 -9.46 7.22
C ALA A 67 -4.24 -9.38 8.16
N GLU A 68 -4.53 -8.21 8.73
CA GLU A 68 -5.63 -8.04 9.68
C GLU A 68 -7.00 -8.24 9.02
N ASP A 69 -7.21 -7.60 7.86
CA ASP A 69 -8.53 -7.53 7.23
C ASP A 69 -8.73 -8.59 6.12
N GLN A 70 -7.66 -9.14 5.55
CA GLN A 70 -7.73 -9.90 4.31
C GLN A 70 -6.92 -11.21 4.31
N GLY A 71 -6.97 -12.01 5.38
CA GLY A 71 -6.48 -13.40 5.33
C GLY A 71 -5.53 -13.81 6.44
N GLY A 72 -5.37 -12.97 7.48
CA GLY A 72 -4.71 -13.35 8.71
C GLY A 72 -3.26 -13.78 8.51
N LYS A 73 -2.90 -14.91 9.14
CA LYS A 73 -1.53 -15.41 9.17
C LYS A 73 -1.00 -15.82 7.80
N GLU A 74 -1.84 -16.39 6.92
CA GLU A 74 -1.41 -16.78 5.57
C GLU A 74 -0.97 -15.55 4.77
N THR A 75 -1.72 -14.46 4.88
CA THR A 75 -1.38 -13.20 4.23
C THR A 75 -0.16 -12.55 4.85
N LEU A 76 0.02 -12.66 6.16
CA LEU A 76 1.22 -12.18 6.83
C LEU A 76 2.47 -12.92 6.33
N ASP A 77 2.40 -14.24 6.21
CA ASP A 77 3.54 -15.05 5.77
C ASP A 77 3.89 -14.78 4.27
N GLU A 78 2.94 -14.29 3.45
CA GLU A 78 3.17 -13.89 2.05
C GLU A 78 3.92 -12.54 1.89
N ILE A 79 3.82 -11.64 2.87
CA ILE A 79 4.29 -10.24 2.77
C ILE A 79 5.49 -9.92 3.66
N GLN A 80 6.01 -10.92 4.38
CA GLN A 80 7.14 -10.83 5.31
C GLN A 80 8.51 -10.92 4.64
#